data_AF-A0A831X8R9-F1
#
_entry.id   AF-A0A831X8R9-F1
#
_cell.length_a   1.000
_cell.length_b   1.000
_cell.length_c   1.000
_cell.angle_alpha   90.00
_cell.angle_beta   90.00
_cell.angle_gamma   90.00
#
_symmetry.space_group_name_H-M   'P 1'
#
loop_
_entity.id
_entity.type
_entity.pdbx_description
1 polymer ?
#
loop_
_entity_poly.entity_id
_entity_poly.type
_entity_poly.pdbx_seq_one_letter_code
_entity_poly.pdbx_strand_id
1 'polypeptide(L)'
;MKETQWVSWPLMEEEVLVVECESGFIFNLPYSLYKKLAAEADLEREGVHPKVIRDVFGNKRTLLTTNRDKGLEIRAWLSLIVSREHGSYFITEVEEIRAQEREI
;
A
#
# COMPACT_ATOMS: atom_id res chain seq x y z
N MET A 1 6.49 -14.08 -2.43
CA MET A 1 7.12 -13.05 -1.59
C MET A 1 6.45 -13.04 -0.22
N LYS A 2 7.20 -12.90 0.88
CA LYS A 2 6.59 -12.95 2.22
C LYS A 2 6.03 -11.57 2.56
N GLU A 3 4.70 -11.43 2.54
CA GLU A 3 3.95 -10.27 3.06
C GLU A 3 4.53 -9.72 4.38
N THR A 4 5.14 -10.60 5.18
CA THR A 4 5.82 -10.34 6.44
C THR A 4 6.86 -9.21 6.39
N GLN A 5 7.59 -9.02 5.28
CA GLN A 5 8.61 -7.96 5.19
C GLN A 5 7.98 -6.56 5.25
N TRP A 6 6.84 -6.36 4.59
CA TRP A 6 6.16 -5.07 4.52
C TRP A 6 5.38 -4.75 5.80
N VAL A 7 4.99 -5.77 6.57
CA VAL A 7 4.45 -5.62 7.94
C VAL A 7 5.51 -5.03 8.87
N SER A 8 6.77 -5.45 8.71
CA SER A 8 7.89 -5.02 9.55
C SER A 8 8.57 -3.73 9.10
N TRP A 9 8.12 -3.10 8.02
CA TRP A 9 8.71 -1.86 7.54
C TRP A 9 8.48 -0.74 8.58
N PRO A 10 9.52 0.01 8.98
CA PRO A 10 9.40 1.02 10.03
C PRO A 10 8.74 2.28 9.47
N LEU A 11 7.42 2.27 9.40
CA LEU A 11 6.60 3.37 8.89
C LEU A 11 6.19 4.31 10.02
N MET A 12 6.11 5.62 9.76
CA MET A 12 5.41 6.52 10.68
C MET A 12 3.89 6.29 10.63
N GLU A 13 3.15 6.82 11.60
CA GLU A 13 1.70 6.58 11.73
C GLU A 13 0.93 7.03 10.48
N GLU A 14 1.32 8.16 9.90
CA GLU A 14 0.71 8.81 8.74
C GLU A 14 1.31 8.37 7.40
N GLU A 15 2.37 7.56 7.43
CA GLU A 15 3.06 7.11 6.23
C GLU A 15 2.21 6.10 5.46
N VAL A 16 2.20 6.19 4.14
CA VAL A 16 1.67 5.20 3.22
C VAL A 16 2.82 4.61 2.44
N LEU A 17 3.03 3.29 2.55
CA LEU A 17 3.98 2.59 1.70
C LEU A 17 3.26 2.02 0.48
N VAL A 18 3.76 2.33 -0.71
CA VAL A 18 3.33 1.71 -1.98
C VAL A 18 4.50 0.94 -2.53
N VAL A 19 4.33 -0.37 -2.70
CA VAL A 19 5.33 -1.24 -3.30
C VAL A 19 4.81 -1.74 -4.63
N GLU A 20 5.50 -1.39 -5.71
CA GLU A 20 5.28 -1.97 -7.03
C GLU A 20 6.16 -3.22 -7.19
N CYS A 21 5.50 -4.36 -7.36
CA CYS A 21 6.12 -5.66 -7.59
C CYS A 21 5.74 -6.17 -8.99
N GLU A 22 6.41 -7.21 -9.49
CA GLU A 22 6.02 -7.82 -10.78
C GLU A 22 4.57 -8.31 -10.81
N SER A 23 4.07 -8.86 -9.69
CA SER A 23 2.72 -9.41 -9.61
C SER A 23 1.62 -8.37 -9.39
N GLY A 24 1.96 -7.09 -9.23
CA GLY A 24 1.02 -6.03 -8.92
C GLY A 24 1.51 -5.12 -7.80
N PHE A 25 0.59 -4.67 -6.94
CA PHE A 25 0.90 -3.70 -5.90
C PHE A 25 0.61 -4.22 -4.51
N ILE A 26 1.43 -3.75 -3.57
CA ILE A 26 1.20 -3.89 -2.13
C ILE A 26 1.13 -2.50 -1.52
N PHE A 27 0.05 -2.22 -0.79
CA PHE A 27 -0.13 -0.98 -0.06
C PHE A 27 -0.09 -1.26 1.43
N ASN A 28 0.69 -0.51 2.19
CA ASN A 28 0.62 -0.52 3.65
C ASN A 28 0.05 0.81 4.13
N LEU A 29 -1.24 0.82 4.44
CA LEU A 29 -1.99 2.02 4.76
C LEU A 29 -2.22 2.17 6.27
N PRO A 30 -2.24 3.42 6.79
CA PRO A 30 -2.86 3.70 8.08
C PRO A 30 -4.32 3.23 8.06
N TYR A 31 -4.79 2.58 9.13
CA TYR A 31 -6.16 2.06 9.17
C TYR A 31 -7.23 3.14 9.00
N SER A 32 -6.95 4.37 9.43
CA SER A 32 -7.82 5.53 9.21
C SER A 32 -8.02 5.84 7.73
N LEU A 33 -6.95 5.79 6.93
CA LEU A 33 -7.00 6.04 5.48
C LEU A 33 -7.68 4.89 4.73
N TYR A 34 -7.41 3.65 5.11
CA TYR A 34 -8.12 2.49 4.54
C TYR A 34 -9.64 2.62 4.68
N LYS A 35 -10.14 3.08 5.83
CA LYS A 35 -11.59 3.27 6.03
C LYS A 35 -12.18 4.31 5.07
N LYS A 36 -11.43 5.35 4.70
CA LYS A 36 -11.87 6.34 3.70
C LYS A 36 -11.98 5.67 2.32
N LEU A 37 -10.96 4.92 1.92
CA LEU A 37 -10.96 4.19 0.65
C LEU A 37 -12.11 3.18 0.56
N ALA A 38 -12.30 2.36 1.59
CA ALA A 38 -13.37 1.35 1.64
C ALA A 38 -14.79 1.96 1.74
N ALA A 39 -14.92 3.24 2.08
CA ALA A 39 -16.20 3.94 2.04
C ALA A 39 -16.56 4.42 0.62
N GLU A 40 -15.57 4.56 -0.27
CA GLU A 40 -15.77 5.03 -1.65
C GLU A 40 -15.91 3.88 -2.65
N ALA A 41 -15.41 2.69 -2.34
CA ALA A 41 -15.40 1.54 -3.26
C ALA A 41 -15.58 0.18 -2.56
N ASP A 42 -16.14 -0.79 -3.30
CA ASP A 42 -16.25 -2.19 -2.89
C ASP A 42 -14.97 -2.95 -3.27
N LEU A 43 -13.95 -2.81 -2.42
CA LEU A 43 -12.59 -3.27 -2.67
C LEU A 43 -12.48 -4.77 -2.95
N GLU A 44 -13.27 -5.61 -2.27
CA GLU A 44 -13.22 -7.06 -2.46
C GLU A 44 -13.73 -7.48 -3.84
N ARG A 45 -14.82 -6.85 -4.32
CA ARG A 45 -15.33 -7.08 -5.68
C ARG A 45 -14.37 -6.63 -6.76
N GLU A 46 -13.52 -5.66 -6.43
CA GLU A 46 -12.53 -5.08 -7.32
C GLU A 46 -11.18 -5.84 -7.31
N GLY A 47 -11.11 -6.99 -6.62
CA GLY A 47 -9.89 -7.80 -6.57
C GLY A 47 -8.79 -7.20 -5.70
N VAL A 48 -9.18 -6.43 -4.68
CA VAL A 48 -8.29 -5.90 -3.65
C VAL A 48 -8.51 -6.71 -2.38
N HIS A 49 -7.43 -7.25 -1.82
CA HIS A 49 -7.52 -8.10 -0.63
C HIS A 49 -6.98 -7.36 0.59
N PRO A 50 -7.86 -6.81 1.46
CA PRO A 50 -7.45 -6.12 2.66
C PRO A 50 -7.09 -7.10 3.78
N LYS A 51 -5.99 -6.82 4.48
CA LYS A 51 -5.55 -7.53 5.68
C LYS A 51 -5.19 -6.54 6.76
N VAL A 52 -5.99 -6.49 7.82
CA VAL A 52 -5.72 -5.66 8.99
C VAL A 52 -4.57 -6.27 9.79
N ILE A 53 -3.56 -5.45 10.07
CA ILE A 53 -2.33 -5.83 10.77
C ILE A 53 -2.02 -4.85 11.90
N ARG A 54 -1.06 -5.22 12.75
CA ARG A 54 -0.34 -4.29 13.62
C ARG A 54 1.12 -4.23 13.18
N ASP A 55 1.68 -3.03 13.09
CA ASP A 55 3.09 -2.85 12.79
C ASP A 55 3.99 -3.07 14.02
N VAL A 56 5.30 -2.87 13.84
CA VAL A 56 6.32 -3.00 14.89
C VAL A 56 6.16 -2.00 16.04
N PHE A 57 5.43 -0.91 15.82
CA PHE A 57 5.12 0.11 16.82
C PHE A 57 3.73 -0.09 17.46
N GLY A 58 2.99 -1.12 17.04
CA GLY A 58 1.65 -1.46 17.53
C GLY A 58 0.50 -0.71 16.84
N ASN A 59 0.81 0.14 15.85
CA ASN A 59 -0.20 0.91 15.11
C ASN A 59 -1.08 -0.02 14.28
N LYS A 60 -2.36 0.31 14.20
CA LYS A 60 -3.31 -0.45 13.39
C LYS A 60 -3.19 -0.02 11.93
N ARG A 61 -2.87 -0.96 11.06
CA ARG A 61 -2.64 -0.73 9.63
C ARG A 61 -3.41 -1.72 8.78
N THR A 62 -3.49 -1.46 7.48
CA THR A 62 -4.09 -2.38 6.50
C THR A 62 -3.13 -2.61 5.36
N LEU A 63 -2.81 -3.88 5.12
CA LEU A 63 -2.15 -4.29 3.89
C LEU A 63 -3.20 -4.53 2.82
N LEU A 64 -3.04 -3.89 1.66
CA LEU A 64 -3.82 -4.21 0.47
C LEU A 64 -2.90 -4.89 -0.54
N THR A 65 -3.34 -5.99 -1.10
CA THR A 65 -2.69 -6.62 -2.25
C THR A 65 -3.65 -6.63 -3.43
N THR A 66 -3.15 -6.27 -4.61
CA THR A 66 -3.96 -6.23 -5.82
C THR A 66 -3.09 -6.34 -7.08
N ASN A 67 -3.73 -6.50 -8.23
CA ASN A 67 -3.07 -6.58 -9.53
C ASN A 67 -2.54 -5.20 -9.99
N ARG A 68 -1.90 -5.18 -11.15
CA ARG A 68 -1.28 -3.96 -11.69
C ARG A 68 -2.30 -2.85 -11.98
N ASP A 69 -3.38 -3.17 -12.69
CA ASP A 69 -4.36 -2.18 -13.14
C ASP A 69 -5.06 -1.50 -11.96
N LYS A 70 -5.59 -2.30 -11.02
CA LYS A 70 -6.23 -1.78 -9.81
C LYS A 70 -5.23 -1.08 -8.89
N GLY A 71 -4.00 -1.55 -8.84
CA GLY A 71 -2.92 -0.88 -8.10
C GLY A 71 -2.65 0.54 -8.63
N LEU A 72 -2.64 0.73 -9.95
CA LEU A 72 -2.50 2.06 -10.56
C LEU A 72 -3.66 2.98 -10.19
N GLU A 73 -4.89 2.46 -10.18
CA GLU A 73 -6.08 3.23 -9.75
C GLU A 73 -5.99 3.67 -8.28
N ILE A 74 -5.64 2.74 -7.37
CA ILE A 74 -5.48 3.06 -5.95
C ILE A 74 -4.34 4.06 -5.73
N ARG A 75 -3.21 3.89 -6.43
CA ARG A 75 -2.08 4.83 -6.37
C ARG A 75 -2.52 6.24 -6.79
N ALA A 76 -3.25 6.36 -7.90
CA ALA A 76 -3.79 7.64 -8.35
C ALA A 76 -4.77 8.26 -7.34
N TRP A 77 -5.67 7.45 -6.77
CA TRP A 77 -6.59 7.88 -5.72
C TRP A 77 -5.84 8.41 -4.49
N LEU A 78 -4.79 7.70 -4.04
CA LEU A 78 -3.96 8.13 -2.92
C LEU A 78 -3.29 9.48 -3.19
N SER A 79 -2.74 9.69 -4.39
CA SER A 79 -2.14 10.98 -4.77
C SER A 79 -3.15 12.13 -4.68
N LEU A 80 -4.41 11.88 -5.07
CA LEU A 80 -5.47 12.88 -4.97
C LEU A 80 -5.85 13.17 -3.52
N ILE A 81 -6.00 12.14 -2.68
CA ILE A 81 -6.40 12.31 -1.28
C ILE A 81 -5.30 13.00 -0.47
N VAL A 82 -4.04 12.60 -0.63
CA VAL A 82 -2.90 13.22 0.07
C VAL A 82 -2.80 14.71 -0.28
N SER A 83 -3.09 15.09 -1.52
CA SER A 83 -3.09 16.50 -1.93
C SER A 83 -4.19 17.34 -1.26
N ARG A 84 -5.32 16.74 -0.90
CA ARG A 84 -6.47 17.42 -0.30
C ARG A 84 -6.34 17.56 1.22
N GLU A 85 -5.73 16.58 1.86
CA GLU A 85 -5.69 16.45 3.33
C GLU A 85 -4.47 17.14 3.97
N HIS A 86 -3.89 18.15 3.28
CA HIS A 86 -2.75 19.01 3.68
C HIS A 86 -2.01 18.56 4.95
N GLY A 87 -1.07 17.63 4.81
CA GLY A 87 -0.15 17.21 5.88
C GLY A 87 -0.60 16.03 6.74
N SER A 88 -1.77 15.43 6.47
CA SER A 88 -2.26 14.27 7.25
C SER A 88 -1.64 12.93 6.86
N TYR A 89 -1.04 12.84 5.66
CA TYR A 89 -0.47 11.61 5.12
C TYR A 89 0.69 11.93 4.19
N PHE A 90 1.61 10.98 4.04
CA PHE A 90 2.70 11.07 3.07
C PHE A 90 2.93 9.71 2.41
N ILE A 91 3.38 9.69 1.16
CA ILE A 91 3.53 8.47 0.37
C ILE A 91 5.02 8.20 0.16
N THR A 92 5.44 6.99 0.52
CA THR A 92 6.74 6.41 0.17
C THR A 92 6.51 5.35 -0.89
N GLU A 93 7.13 5.51 -2.06
CA GLU A 93 7.03 4.56 -3.17
C GLU A 93 8.33 3.77 -3.31
N VAL A 94 8.20 2.45 -3.45
CA VAL A 94 9.31 1.53 -3.65
C VAL A 94 9.01 0.64 -4.85
N GLU A 95 9.96 0.56 -5.77
CA GLU A 95 9.92 -0.40 -6.87
C GLU A 95 10.83 -1.59 -6.55
N GLU A 96 10.29 -2.80 -6.65
CA GLU A 96 11.11 -4.00 -6.53
C GLU A 96 11.91 -4.22 -7.81
N ILE A 97 13.19 -3.86 -7.78
CA ILE A 97 14.11 -4.09 -8.90
C ILE A 97 14.64 -5.51 -8.81
N ARG A 98 14.29 -6.38 -9.77
CA ARG A 98 15.07 -7.61 -9.97
C ARG A 98 16.43 -7.22 -10.55
N ALA A 99 17.51 -7.58 -9.84
CA ALA A 99 18.80 -7.70 -10.49
C ALA A 99 18.65 -8.75 -11.60
N GLN A 100 18.74 -8.33 -12.86
CA GLN A 100 19.02 -9.29 -13.93
C GLN A 100 20.35 -9.94 -13.59
N GLU A 101 20.33 -11.20 -13.18
CA GLU A 101 21.49 -12.06 -13.32
C GLU A 101 21.76 -12.12 -14.84
N ARG A 102 22.60 -11.20 -15.32
CA ARG A 102 23.21 -11.34 -16.64
C ARG A 102 24.12 -12.54 -16.50
N GLU A 103 23.67 -13.70 -16.99
CA GLU A 103 24.56 -14.80 -17.33
C GLU A 103 25.64 -14.23 -18.28
N ILE A 104 26.89 -14.23 -17.82
CA ILE A 104 28.09 -13.97 -18.63
C ILE A 104 28.64 -15.32 -19.07
#